data_AF-A0A7X7GCM2-F1
#
_entry.id   AF-A0A7X7GCM2-F1
#
_cell.length_a   1.000
_cell.length_b   1.000
_cell.length_c   1.000
_cell.angle_alpha   90.00
_cell.angle_beta   90.00
_cell.angle_gamma   90.00
#
_symmetry.space_group_name_H-M   'P 1'
#
loop_
_entity.id
_entity.type
_entity.pdbx_description
1 polymer ?
#
loop_
_entity_poly.entity_id
_entity_poly.type
_entity_poly.pdbx_seq_one_letter_code
_entity_poly.pdbx_strand_id
1 'polypeptide(L)'
;MTADSFNERPPAASSPHRRSRRIWVVVVTAVLVFGAVSVAGYAVSRGPEAQESPEGWQVIRPPREVSALAEWRGFVWAGGADGLYAIDTADGELTPGAVASLKGAADLRYISSLLVDRQGGLWVGHDAGVTVYASQPSGPHDSSGVENGSTPIETQDAFLVATYTEADGLPGSMVRCLLEDSVGRIWVGTFRGAAVIEDGRIAVVDSAGGLMGDAVSVILADSSGGLWFGATEAPRGGLSLLADGSWQYFTTENGMPHNNINALMEDEDGAVWVATGFYDRGGVARLVADRGGAVSGHAAGGEGHRHWVVAGTWDRTSGMPGAKARSLFQTVDGCLWLGTEYDGVLWVPPREFKGGLPPAVLRGRVFTQANGLAHNEVKVMLQDADGNLWLGTSDGLTRITASVL
;
A
#
# COMPACT_ATOMS: atom_id res chain seq x y z
N MET A 1 -75.17 -57.20 -13.27
CA MET A 1 -75.97 -57.23 -12.02
C MET A 1 -76.56 -55.85 -11.80
N THR A 2 -77.69 -55.78 -11.10
CA THR A 2 -78.36 -54.61 -10.47
C THR A 2 -77.69 -53.22 -10.64
N ALA A 3 -78.31 -52.20 -11.25
CA ALA A 3 -79.63 -51.57 -10.99
C ALA A 3 -79.67 -50.65 -9.75
N ASP A 4 -79.85 -49.34 -10.03
CA ASP A 4 -80.60 -48.31 -9.28
C ASP A 4 -80.20 -47.98 -7.81
N SER A 5 -80.61 -46.86 -7.18
CA SER A 5 -81.70 -45.90 -7.45
C SER A 5 -81.46 -44.49 -6.83
N PHE A 6 -81.98 -43.42 -7.48
CA PHE A 6 -82.57 -42.17 -6.90
C PHE A 6 -81.72 -41.26 -5.95
N ASN A 7 -81.84 -39.93 -5.81
CA ASN A 7 -82.57 -38.80 -6.46
C ASN A 7 -81.81 -37.47 -6.06
N GLU A 8 -82.09 -36.19 -6.38
CA GLU A 8 -83.13 -35.48 -7.16
C GLU A 8 -82.56 -34.17 -7.82
N ARG A 9 -83.10 -32.97 -7.50
CA ARG A 9 -82.89 -31.62 -8.11
C ARG A 9 -83.32 -30.51 -7.11
N PRO A 10 -83.33 -29.16 -7.37
CA PRO A 10 -82.97 -28.36 -8.55
C PRO A 10 -81.95 -27.19 -8.24
N PRO A 11 -82.05 -25.90 -8.67
CA PRO A 11 -81.02 -25.36 -9.59
C PRO A 11 -80.42 -23.94 -9.34
N ALA A 12 -79.36 -23.65 -10.12
CA ALA A 12 -78.96 -22.36 -10.73
C ALA A 12 -78.49 -21.14 -9.88
N ALA A 13 -77.23 -20.72 -10.13
CA ALA A 13 -76.82 -19.30 -10.15
C ALA A 13 -75.58 -19.09 -11.07
N SER A 14 -75.49 -17.88 -11.64
CA SER A 14 -74.54 -17.30 -12.61
C SER A 14 -73.03 -17.66 -12.59
N SER A 15 -72.45 -17.64 -13.79
CA SER A 15 -71.01 -17.58 -14.17
C SER A 15 -70.41 -16.14 -13.97
N PRO A 16 -69.14 -15.78 -14.28
CA PRO A 16 -68.17 -16.44 -15.17
C PRO A 16 -66.64 -16.42 -14.86
N HIS A 17 -65.92 -17.23 -15.66
CA HIS A 17 -64.50 -17.14 -16.10
C HIS A 17 -63.39 -16.63 -15.15
N ARG A 18 -62.62 -17.58 -14.60
CA ARG A 18 -61.25 -17.34 -14.11
C ARG A 18 -60.24 -17.54 -15.27
N ARG A 19 -59.58 -16.48 -15.75
CA ARG A 19 -58.46 -16.60 -16.71
C ARG A 19 -57.15 -16.92 -15.96
N SER A 20 -56.36 -17.86 -16.48
CA SER A 20 -55.03 -18.17 -15.98
C SER A 20 -54.03 -17.07 -16.37
N ARG A 21 -53.17 -16.67 -15.42
CA ARG A 21 -51.99 -15.84 -15.70
C ARG A 21 -50.75 -16.74 -15.70
N ARG A 22 -50.02 -16.77 -16.82
CA ARG A 22 -48.62 -17.24 -16.84
C ARG A 22 -47.75 -16.17 -16.22
N ILE A 23 -46.82 -16.56 -15.35
CA ILE A 23 -45.80 -15.67 -14.79
C ILE A 23 -44.60 -15.71 -15.73
N TRP A 24 -44.13 -14.54 -16.15
CA TRP A 24 -42.81 -14.37 -16.77
C TRP A 24 -41.85 -13.84 -15.72
N VAL A 25 -40.71 -14.51 -15.54
CA VAL A 25 -39.59 -13.97 -14.76
C VAL A 25 -38.76 -13.10 -15.70
N VAL A 26 -38.69 -11.81 -15.41
CA VAL A 26 -37.79 -10.88 -16.12
C VAL A 26 -36.56 -10.67 -15.25
N VAL A 27 -35.40 -11.08 -15.75
CA VAL A 27 -34.11 -10.73 -15.13
C VAL A 27 -33.77 -9.31 -15.55
N VAL A 28 -33.69 -8.39 -14.57
CA VAL A 28 -33.31 -6.99 -14.81
C VAL A 28 -31.85 -6.80 -14.40
N THR A 29 -30.97 -6.68 -15.40
CA THR A 29 -29.58 -6.27 -15.17
C THR A 29 -29.55 -4.78 -14.81
N ALA A 30 -29.18 -4.45 -13.58
CA ALA A 30 -29.09 -3.07 -13.13
C ALA A 30 -27.80 -2.41 -13.63
N VAL A 31 -27.92 -1.52 -14.63
CA VAL A 31 -26.85 -0.60 -15.04
C VAL A 31 -27.03 0.70 -14.24
N LEU A 32 -26.09 1.02 -13.36
CA LEU A 32 -26.08 2.29 -12.63
C LEU A 32 -25.50 3.41 -13.51
N VAL A 33 -26.39 4.24 -14.05
CA VAL A 33 -26.03 5.50 -14.72
C VAL A 33 -25.99 6.61 -13.66
N PHE A 34 -24.89 7.37 -13.60
CA PHE A 34 -24.81 8.57 -12.76
C PHE A 34 -25.77 9.65 -13.27
N GLY A 35 -26.87 9.85 -12.55
CA GLY A 35 -27.80 10.96 -12.77
C GLY A 35 -27.34 12.21 -12.00
N ALA A 36 -27.23 13.34 -12.68
CA ALA A 36 -26.90 14.61 -12.03
C ALA A 36 -28.03 15.07 -11.08
N VAL A 37 -27.67 15.48 -9.87
CA VAL A 37 -28.61 16.08 -8.90
C VAL A 37 -28.41 17.60 -8.89
N SER A 38 -29.49 18.34 -9.11
CA SER A 38 -29.47 19.81 -9.17
C SER A 38 -29.04 20.43 -7.84
N VAL A 39 -28.22 21.48 -7.92
CA VAL A 39 -27.76 22.25 -6.75
C VAL A 39 -28.93 23.01 -6.12
N ALA A 40 -29.49 22.45 -5.04
CA ALA A 40 -30.25 23.23 -4.06
C ALA A 40 -29.25 23.84 -3.08
N GLY A 41 -29.31 25.17 -2.89
CA GLY A 41 -28.32 25.90 -2.10
C GLY A 41 -28.38 25.55 -0.61
N TYR A 42 -27.55 24.60 -0.18
CA TYR A 42 -27.20 24.48 1.23
C TYR A 42 -26.44 25.74 1.66
N ALA A 43 -26.88 26.37 2.74
CA ALA A 43 -26.05 27.37 3.41
C ALA A 43 -24.75 26.69 3.86
N VAL A 44 -23.60 27.21 3.43
CA VAL A 44 -22.31 26.75 3.91
C VAL A 44 -22.19 27.12 5.38
N SER A 45 -22.60 26.20 6.26
CA SER A 45 -22.05 26.15 7.60
C SER A 45 -20.53 26.09 7.42
N ARG A 46 -19.82 27.11 7.92
CA ARG A 46 -18.37 26.99 8.08
C ARG A 46 -18.13 25.68 8.83
N GLY A 47 -17.22 24.85 8.31
CA GLY A 47 -16.76 23.68 9.06
C GLY A 47 -16.15 24.12 10.39
N PRO A 48 -15.76 23.17 11.26
CA PRO A 48 -14.86 23.51 12.35
C PRO A 48 -13.69 24.32 11.77
N GLU A 49 -13.40 25.47 12.39
CA GLU A 49 -12.38 26.38 11.89
C GLU A 49 -11.07 25.61 11.73
N ALA A 50 -10.37 25.83 10.61
CA ALA A 50 -9.20 25.04 10.25
C ALA A 50 -8.15 25.15 11.34
N GLN A 51 -8.10 24.12 12.19
CA GLN A 51 -7.25 24.12 13.37
C GLN A 51 -5.80 24.22 12.90
N GLU A 52 -5.08 25.21 13.43
CA GLU A 52 -3.68 25.43 13.07
C GLU A 52 -2.91 24.13 13.27
N SER A 53 -2.09 23.76 12.28
CA SER A 53 -1.31 22.53 12.35
C SER A 53 -0.37 22.62 13.56
N PRO A 54 -0.13 21.51 14.30
CA PRO A 54 0.79 21.54 15.43
C PRO A 54 2.16 22.12 15.05
N GLU A 55 2.89 22.61 16.04
CA GLU A 55 4.27 23.07 15.83
C GLU A 55 5.10 21.97 15.13
N GLY A 56 5.79 22.34 14.05
CA GLY A 56 6.55 21.42 13.20
C GLY A 56 5.71 20.55 12.24
N TRP A 57 4.38 20.67 12.19
CA TRP A 57 3.52 19.95 11.25
C TRP A 57 3.09 20.85 10.08
N GLN A 58 3.25 20.36 8.86
CA GLN A 58 2.97 21.09 7.62
C GLN A 58 2.14 20.22 6.68
N VAL A 59 1.01 20.76 6.19
CA VAL A 59 0.15 20.05 5.23
C VAL A 59 0.37 20.60 3.81
N ILE A 60 0.58 19.67 2.87
CA ILE A 60 1.08 19.92 1.52
C ILE A 60 0.05 19.41 0.50
N ARG A 61 -0.37 20.27 -0.44
CA ARG A 61 -1.29 19.94 -1.55
C ARG A 61 -1.00 20.81 -2.77
N PRO A 62 -1.13 20.31 -4.03
CA PRO A 62 -1.16 18.88 -4.44
C PRO A 62 0.18 18.17 -4.11
N PRO A 63 0.36 16.86 -4.32
CA PRO A 63 -0.54 15.84 -4.90
C PRO A 63 -1.67 15.33 -4.00
N ARG A 64 -2.69 14.72 -4.62
CA ARG A 64 -3.68 13.84 -3.97
C ARG A 64 -3.36 12.37 -4.22
N GLU A 65 -3.93 11.50 -3.40
CA GLU A 65 -3.72 10.05 -3.43
C GLU A 65 -2.25 9.63 -3.49
N VAL A 66 -1.44 10.27 -2.64
CA VAL A 66 -0.01 10.01 -2.51
C VAL A 66 0.18 8.58 -2.04
N SER A 67 0.69 7.74 -2.94
CA SER A 67 0.78 6.30 -2.80
C SER A 67 2.24 5.81 -2.76
N ALA A 68 3.18 6.65 -3.21
CA ALA A 68 4.61 6.38 -3.18
C ALA A 68 5.41 7.61 -2.73
N LEU A 69 6.51 7.37 -2.02
CA LEU A 69 7.50 8.38 -1.62
C LEU A 69 8.91 7.82 -1.87
N ALA A 70 9.83 8.67 -2.32
CA ALA A 70 11.27 8.36 -2.37
C ALA A 70 12.10 9.66 -2.31
N GLU A 71 13.25 9.64 -1.64
CA GLU A 71 14.20 10.76 -1.68
C GLU A 71 15.17 10.57 -2.86
N TRP A 72 15.27 11.56 -3.76
CA TRP A 72 16.18 11.51 -4.90
C TRP A 72 16.64 12.92 -5.29
N ARG A 73 17.96 13.12 -5.32
CA ARG A 73 18.64 14.38 -5.70
C ARG A 73 18.25 15.62 -4.86
N GLY A 74 18.09 15.48 -3.54
CA GLY A 74 17.70 16.59 -2.66
C GLY A 74 16.21 16.97 -2.75
N PHE A 75 15.39 16.10 -3.33
CA PHE A 75 13.94 16.24 -3.35
C PHE A 75 13.28 14.99 -2.77
N VAL A 76 12.22 15.17 -1.99
CA VAL A 76 11.25 14.11 -1.73
C VAL A 76 10.27 14.05 -2.90
N TRP A 77 10.30 12.94 -3.62
CA TRP A 77 9.42 12.63 -4.72
C TRP A 77 8.15 11.96 -4.19
N ALA A 78 6.99 12.43 -4.66
CA ALA A 78 5.67 11.99 -4.22
C ALA A 78 4.84 11.55 -5.42
N GLY A 79 4.60 10.24 -5.53
CA GLY A 79 3.79 9.64 -6.58
C GLY A 79 2.35 9.40 -6.13
N GLY A 80 1.37 9.69 -6.99
CA GLY A 80 -0.05 9.45 -6.70
C GLY A 80 -0.95 9.50 -7.93
N ALA A 81 -2.25 9.73 -7.70
CA ALA A 81 -3.24 9.82 -8.78
C ALA A 81 -3.03 11.04 -9.69
N ASP A 82 -2.51 12.14 -9.14
CA ASP A 82 -2.19 13.36 -9.90
C ASP A 82 -0.85 13.26 -10.68
N GLY A 83 -0.18 12.10 -10.66
CA GLY A 83 1.11 11.87 -11.32
C GLY A 83 2.29 11.91 -10.33
N LEU A 84 3.44 12.39 -10.80
CA LEU A 84 4.67 12.51 -10.01
C LEU A 84 4.87 13.96 -9.54
N TYR A 85 5.24 14.14 -8.27
CA TYR A 85 5.62 15.42 -7.69
C TYR A 85 7.02 15.34 -7.09
N ALA A 86 7.70 16.48 -6.97
CA ALA A 86 8.96 16.61 -6.25
C ALA A 86 8.89 17.84 -5.35
N ILE A 87 9.44 17.71 -4.14
CA ILE A 87 9.36 18.67 -3.04
C ILE A 87 10.78 18.89 -2.52
N ASP A 88 11.20 20.14 -2.41
CA ASP A 88 12.54 20.54 -1.97
C ASP A 88 12.71 20.26 -0.46
N THR A 89 13.82 19.63 -0.04
CA THR A 89 14.03 19.31 1.39
C THR A 89 14.64 20.48 2.16
N ALA A 90 15.47 21.31 1.51
CA ALA A 90 16.42 22.20 2.16
C ALA A 90 15.75 23.35 2.94
N ASP A 91 14.88 24.11 2.30
CA ASP A 91 14.14 25.22 2.93
C ASP A 91 12.79 24.75 3.52
N GLY A 92 12.29 23.59 3.09
CA GLY A 92 11.01 23.05 3.53
C GLY A 92 9.76 23.75 3.00
N GLU A 93 9.92 24.80 2.17
CA GLU A 93 8.81 25.37 1.40
C GLU A 93 8.49 24.51 0.17
N LEU A 94 7.23 24.57 -0.27
CA LEU A 94 6.82 23.92 -1.51
C LEU A 94 7.31 24.70 -2.72
N THR A 95 8.47 24.34 -3.29
CA THR A 95 8.94 24.85 -4.59
C THR A 95 8.07 24.28 -5.73
N PRO A 96 7.09 25.02 -6.30
CA PRO A 96 6.10 24.40 -7.16
C PRO A 96 6.65 24.23 -8.58
N GLY A 97 6.69 22.98 -9.08
CA GLY A 97 6.96 22.70 -10.49
C GLY A 97 8.15 21.80 -10.80
N ALA A 98 8.85 21.25 -9.80
CA ALA A 98 10.01 20.36 -10.00
C ALA A 98 9.73 19.12 -10.89
N VAL A 99 8.46 18.74 -11.07
CA VAL A 99 7.98 17.73 -12.03
C VAL A 99 8.39 18.01 -13.48
N ALA A 100 8.37 19.29 -13.89
CA ALA A 100 8.54 19.71 -15.28
C ALA A 100 9.96 19.49 -15.84
N SER A 101 10.87 18.98 -15.00
CA SER A 101 12.26 18.67 -15.32
C SER A 101 12.48 17.28 -15.94
N LEU A 102 11.62 16.29 -15.62
CA LEU A 102 11.82 14.90 -16.05
C LEU A 102 11.53 14.73 -17.55
N LYS A 103 12.60 14.73 -18.34
CA LYS A 103 12.55 14.52 -19.79
C LYS A 103 11.90 13.17 -20.13
N GLY A 104 10.69 13.22 -20.68
CA GLY A 104 9.92 12.05 -21.10
C GLY A 104 8.82 11.58 -20.15
N ALA A 105 8.56 12.27 -19.03
CA ALA A 105 7.53 11.90 -18.03
C ALA A 105 6.06 12.10 -18.46
N ALA A 106 5.78 12.25 -19.76
CA ALA A 106 4.50 12.75 -20.28
C ALA A 106 3.28 11.83 -20.06
N ASP A 107 3.51 10.53 -19.78
CA ASP A 107 2.45 9.52 -19.62
C ASP A 107 2.49 8.79 -18.27
N LEU A 108 3.20 9.30 -17.26
CA LEU A 108 3.22 8.73 -15.90
C LEU A 108 1.89 9.00 -15.17
N ARG A 109 1.04 7.98 -15.04
CA ARG A 109 -0.30 8.06 -14.41
C ARG A 109 -0.43 7.06 -13.26
N TYR A 110 -1.18 7.43 -12.21
CA TYR A 110 -1.43 6.59 -11.02
C TYR A 110 -0.16 5.91 -10.49
N ILE A 111 0.80 6.71 -10.04
CA ILE A 111 2.08 6.20 -9.55
C ILE A 111 1.86 5.48 -8.23
N SER A 112 2.13 4.17 -8.24
CA SER A 112 1.87 3.24 -7.14
C SER A 112 3.12 2.93 -6.33
N SER A 113 4.30 3.13 -6.90
CA SER A 113 5.58 2.85 -6.24
C SER A 113 6.71 3.72 -6.82
N LEU A 114 7.66 4.07 -5.95
CA LEU A 114 8.91 4.75 -6.29
C LEU A 114 10.04 3.99 -5.58
N LEU A 115 11.17 3.83 -6.25
CA LEU A 115 12.36 3.18 -5.72
C LEU A 115 13.59 3.90 -6.28
N VAL A 116 14.57 4.18 -5.43
CA VAL A 116 15.92 4.58 -5.86
C VAL A 116 16.83 3.37 -5.70
N ASP A 117 17.51 2.98 -6.78
CA ASP A 117 18.44 1.85 -6.77
C ASP A 117 19.85 2.24 -6.28
N ARG A 118 20.70 1.23 -6.00
CA ARG A 118 22.11 1.43 -5.59
C ARG A 118 23.00 2.13 -6.64
N GLN A 119 22.51 2.31 -7.86
CA GLN A 119 23.19 3.00 -8.96
C GLN A 119 22.75 4.47 -9.08
N GLY A 120 21.78 4.91 -8.28
CA GLY A 120 21.20 6.26 -8.31
C GLY A 120 20.08 6.44 -9.34
N GLY A 121 19.55 5.35 -9.90
CA GLY A 121 18.39 5.37 -10.80
C GLY A 121 17.07 5.46 -10.02
N LEU A 122 16.16 6.34 -10.46
CA LEU A 122 14.79 6.45 -9.96
C LEU A 122 13.86 5.58 -10.81
N TRP A 123 13.34 4.52 -10.22
CA TRP A 123 12.34 3.62 -10.79
C TRP A 123 10.93 4.07 -10.36
N VAL A 124 10.04 4.20 -11.34
CA VAL A 124 8.66 4.68 -11.16
C VAL A 124 7.69 3.59 -11.62
N GLY A 125 6.89 3.06 -10.69
CA GLY A 125 5.84 2.08 -10.96
C GLY A 125 4.49 2.78 -11.19
N HIS A 126 3.83 2.49 -12.31
CA HIS A 126 2.60 3.15 -12.76
C HIS A 126 1.59 2.14 -13.35
N ASP A 127 0.44 2.63 -13.83
CA ASP A 127 -0.67 1.80 -14.33
C ASP A 127 -0.35 1.04 -15.65
N ALA A 128 0.65 1.50 -16.40
CA ALA A 128 1.08 0.95 -17.69
C ALA A 128 2.42 0.19 -17.65
N GLY A 129 3.16 0.22 -16.53
CA GLY A 129 4.42 -0.51 -16.36
C GLY A 129 5.38 0.14 -15.38
N VAL A 130 6.68 0.01 -15.66
CA VAL A 130 7.77 0.63 -14.88
C VAL A 130 8.60 1.52 -15.79
N THR A 131 8.91 2.74 -15.35
CA THR A 131 9.78 3.68 -16.08
C THR A 131 10.97 4.09 -15.23
N VAL A 132 12.16 4.18 -15.83
CA VAL A 132 13.43 4.37 -15.12
C VAL A 132 14.14 5.63 -15.59
N TYR A 133 14.53 6.48 -14.64
CA TYR A 133 15.32 7.69 -14.87
C TYR A 133 16.69 7.59 -14.22
N ALA A 134 17.74 8.00 -14.92
CA ALA A 134 19.08 8.17 -14.35
C ALA A 134 19.52 9.63 -14.38
N SER A 135 20.45 9.99 -13.51
CA SER A 135 21.24 11.22 -13.67
C SER A 135 22.29 11.04 -14.76
N GLN A 136 22.60 12.09 -15.51
CA GLN A 136 23.92 12.20 -16.11
C GLN A 136 24.99 12.10 -15.01
N PRO A 137 26.16 11.47 -15.27
CA PRO A 137 27.31 11.66 -14.41
C PRO A 137 27.66 13.16 -14.40
N SER A 138 27.85 13.75 -13.22
CA SER A 138 28.36 15.10 -13.13
C SER A 138 29.76 15.14 -13.74
N GLY A 139 29.87 15.77 -14.91
CA GLY A 139 31.15 16.05 -15.53
C GLY A 139 32.00 16.95 -14.62
N PRO A 140 33.30 17.10 -14.89
CA PRO A 140 34.11 18.07 -14.18
C PRO A 140 33.56 19.48 -14.42
N HIS A 141 32.82 20.01 -13.43
CA HIS A 141 32.34 21.39 -13.45
C HIS A 141 33.56 22.32 -13.48
N ASP A 142 33.75 23.04 -14.59
CA ASP A 142 34.76 24.08 -14.69
C ASP A 142 34.41 25.18 -13.68
N SER A 143 35.18 25.29 -12.61
CA SER A 143 34.84 26.07 -11.42
C SER A 143 35.16 27.56 -11.61
N SER A 144 34.62 28.15 -12.68
CA SER A 144 34.86 29.52 -13.14
C SER A 144 33.55 30.24 -13.51
N GLY A 145 32.59 30.25 -12.57
CA GLY A 145 31.26 30.86 -12.77
C GLY A 145 30.62 31.41 -11.48
N VAL A 146 31.11 32.55 -11.00
CA VAL A 146 30.51 33.28 -9.86
C VAL A 146 29.60 34.38 -10.39
N GLU A 147 28.28 34.34 -10.10
CA GLU A 147 27.60 35.21 -9.12
C GLU A 147 26.04 35.13 -9.19
N ASN A 148 25.39 35.39 -8.06
CA ASN A 148 24.01 35.90 -7.88
C ASN A 148 22.80 35.23 -8.59
N GLY A 149 21.96 34.55 -7.79
CA GLY A 149 20.50 34.60 -7.94
C GLY A 149 19.78 33.28 -8.22
N SER A 150 19.06 32.76 -7.22
CA SER A 150 17.84 31.94 -7.31
C SER A 150 17.63 31.06 -8.56
N THR A 151 18.48 30.05 -8.75
CA THR A 151 18.22 28.94 -9.68
C THR A 151 18.11 27.61 -8.93
N PRO A 152 16.92 27.23 -8.43
CA PRO A 152 16.69 25.88 -7.94
C PRO A 152 16.62 24.88 -9.11
N ILE A 153 16.74 23.59 -8.77
CA ILE A 153 16.46 22.41 -9.63
C ILE A 153 17.61 21.97 -10.57
N GLU A 154 18.47 21.08 -10.06
CA GLU A 154 19.47 20.31 -10.83
C GLU A 154 18.89 19.18 -11.70
N THR A 155 17.60 18.84 -11.54
CA THR A 155 17.01 17.63 -12.14
C THR A 155 16.84 17.70 -13.66
N GLN A 156 17.27 18.79 -14.31
CA GLN A 156 17.37 18.85 -15.78
C GLN A 156 18.34 17.80 -16.35
N ASP A 157 19.27 17.29 -15.54
CA ASP A 157 20.19 16.20 -15.90
C ASP A 157 19.60 14.80 -15.73
N ALA A 158 18.33 14.69 -15.36
CA ALA A 158 17.58 13.44 -15.41
C ALA A 158 17.21 13.07 -16.86
N PHE A 159 17.39 11.81 -17.23
CA PHE A 159 16.97 11.28 -18.53
C PHE A 159 16.34 9.90 -18.42
N LEU A 160 15.39 9.62 -19.30
CA LEU A 160 14.75 8.31 -19.45
C LEU A 160 15.79 7.27 -19.91
N VAL A 161 15.92 6.19 -19.15
CA VAL A 161 16.80 5.04 -19.45
C VAL A 161 16.01 3.94 -20.13
N ALA A 162 14.88 3.55 -19.54
CA ALA A 162 14.06 2.43 -19.99
C ALA A 162 12.59 2.59 -19.54
N THR A 163 11.70 1.94 -20.26
CA THR A 163 10.34 1.62 -19.80
C THR A 163 10.10 0.13 -20.04
N TYR A 164 9.58 -0.57 -19.05
CA TYR A 164 9.23 -1.99 -19.09
C TYR A 164 7.71 -2.14 -19.02
N THR A 165 7.15 -2.96 -19.90
CA THR A 165 5.70 -3.18 -20.09
C THR A 165 5.38 -4.67 -20.23
N GLU A 166 4.09 -5.01 -20.41
CA GLU A 166 3.67 -6.38 -20.77
C GLU A 166 4.29 -6.86 -22.11
N ALA A 167 4.64 -5.95 -23.02
CA ALA A 167 5.28 -6.30 -24.29
C ALA A 167 6.75 -6.73 -24.13
N ASP A 168 7.40 -6.28 -23.05
CA ASP A 168 8.79 -6.59 -22.70
C ASP A 168 8.89 -7.85 -21.81
N GLY A 169 7.78 -8.25 -21.19
CA GLY A 169 7.65 -9.47 -20.39
C GLY A 169 7.05 -9.31 -18.99
N LEU A 170 6.63 -8.10 -18.58
CA LEU A 170 5.95 -7.93 -17.29
C LEU A 170 4.63 -8.74 -17.28
N PRO A 171 4.29 -9.43 -16.18
CA PRO A 171 3.10 -10.28 -16.14
C PRO A 171 1.79 -9.49 -16.09
N GLY A 172 1.82 -8.24 -15.66
CA GLY A 172 0.69 -7.31 -15.68
C GLY A 172 1.15 -5.85 -15.76
N SER A 173 0.45 -5.00 -16.52
CA SER A 173 0.81 -3.58 -16.68
C SER A 173 0.72 -2.78 -15.37
N MET A 174 -0.29 -3.10 -14.55
CA MET A 174 -0.57 -2.37 -13.32
C MET A 174 0.42 -2.77 -12.21
N VAL A 175 1.47 -1.97 -12.08
CA VAL A 175 2.49 -2.13 -11.03
C VAL A 175 1.93 -1.70 -9.68
N ARG A 176 2.41 -2.36 -8.63
CA ARG A 176 1.90 -2.21 -7.26
C ARG A 176 2.98 -1.95 -6.22
N CYS A 177 4.19 -2.45 -6.45
CA CYS A 177 5.36 -2.22 -5.61
C CYS A 177 6.64 -2.47 -6.42
N LEU A 178 7.72 -1.82 -5.99
CA LEU A 178 9.08 -2.00 -6.47
C LEU A 178 9.98 -2.30 -5.26
N LEU A 179 10.98 -3.15 -5.46
CA LEU A 179 12.00 -3.49 -4.46
C LEU A 179 13.32 -3.79 -5.16
N GLU A 180 14.44 -3.28 -4.65
CA GLU A 180 15.76 -3.79 -4.99
C GLU A 180 16.18 -4.86 -3.96
N ASP A 181 16.62 -6.04 -4.42
CA ASP A 181 17.13 -7.08 -3.52
C ASP A 181 18.63 -6.94 -3.21
N SER A 182 19.16 -7.74 -2.28
CA SER A 182 20.55 -7.62 -1.82
C SER A 182 21.60 -7.76 -2.93
N VAL A 183 21.31 -8.50 -4.02
CA VAL A 183 22.21 -8.68 -5.16
C VAL A 183 22.04 -7.62 -6.26
N GLY A 184 20.99 -6.79 -6.19
CA GLY A 184 20.78 -5.65 -7.09
C GLY A 184 19.79 -5.90 -8.23
N ARG A 185 18.91 -6.89 -8.06
CA ARG A 185 17.82 -7.14 -9.01
C ARG A 185 16.58 -6.38 -8.59
N ILE A 186 15.84 -5.84 -9.55
CA ILE A 186 14.62 -5.08 -9.29
C ILE A 186 13.40 -5.99 -9.39
N TRP A 187 12.73 -6.20 -8.26
CA TRP A 187 11.47 -6.91 -8.17
C TRP A 187 10.30 -5.95 -8.37
N VAL A 188 9.32 -6.39 -9.16
CA VAL A 188 8.14 -5.61 -9.56
C VAL A 188 6.89 -6.43 -9.23
N GLY A 189 6.12 -6.01 -8.22
CA GLY A 189 4.83 -6.62 -7.94
C GLY A 189 3.75 -6.04 -8.85
N THR A 190 2.92 -6.91 -9.44
CA THR A 190 1.81 -6.53 -10.33
C THR A 190 0.51 -7.20 -9.90
N PHE A 191 -0.61 -6.86 -10.54
CA PHE A 191 -1.88 -7.59 -10.35
C PHE A 191 -1.91 -9.03 -10.92
N ARG A 192 -0.84 -9.50 -11.60
CA ARG A 192 -0.81 -10.78 -12.33
C ARG A 192 0.45 -11.63 -12.07
N GLY A 193 1.15 -11.36 -10.98
CA GLY A 193 2.41 -11.99 -10.58
C GLY A 193 3.46 -10.96 -10.18
N ALA A 194 4.59 -11.44 -9.66
CA ALA A 194 5.82 -10.66 -9.55
C ALA A 194 6.68 -10.86 -10.80
N ALA A 195 7.46 -9.83 -11.15
CA ALA A 195 8.59 -9.95 -12.06
C ALA A 195 9.90 -9.65 -11.32
N VAL A 196 11.01 -10.18 -11.82
CA VAL A 196 12.36 -9.76 -11.47
C VAL A 196 13.08 -9.29 -12.73
N ILE A 197 13.71 -8.12 -12.65
CA ILE A 197 14.47 -7.46 -13.71
C ILE A 197 15.97 -7.56 -13.38
N GLU A 198 16.73 -8.16 -14.29
CA GLU A 198 18.17 -8.39 -14.16
C GLU A 198 18.83 -8.29 -15.55
N ASP A 199 19.82 -7.40 -15.72
CA ASP A 199 20.43 -7.04 -17.02
C ASP A 199 19.40 -6.71 -18.13
N GLY A 200 18.27 -6.09 -17.78
CA GLY A 200 17.17 -5.80 -18.71
C GLY A 200 16.37 -7.02 -19.17
N ARG A 201 16.63 -8.21 -18.63
CA ARG A 201 15.79 -9.41 -18.81
C ARG A 201 14.71 -9.44 -17.72
N ILE A 202 13.52 -9.92 -18.08
CA ILE A 202 12.42 -10.17 -17.14
C ILE A 202 12.24 -11.68 -16.95
N ALA A 203 12.11 -12.11 -15.70
CA ALA A 203 11.56 -13.41 -15.32
C ALA A 203 10.34 -13.23 -14.41
N VAL A 204 9.37 -14.14 -14.49
CA VAL A 204 8.08 -14.05 -13.78
C VAL A 204 8.00 -15.08 -12.66
N VAL A 205 7.40 -14.68 -11.53
CA VAL A 205 7.01 -15.56 -10.43
C VAL A 205 5.53 -15.32 -10.13
N ASP A 206 4.72 -16.37 -10.23
CA ASP A 206 3.26 -16.35 -10.07
C ASP A 206 2.81 -17.45 -9.08
N SER A 207 1.51 -17.69 -8.98
CA SER A 207 0.96 -18.78 -8.15
C SER A 207 1.32 -20.21 -8.61
N ALA A 208 1.76 -20.41 -9.85
CA ALA A 208 2.36 -21.66 -10.30
C ALA A 208 3.85 -21.77 -9.92
N GLY A 209 4.54 -20.63 -9.81
CA GLY A 209 5.88 -20.49 -9.23
C GLY A 209 5.95 -20.57 -7.70
N GLY A 210 4.80 -20.43 -7.02
CA GLY A 210 4.64 -20.63 -5.57
C GLY A 210 4.03 -19.45 -4.79
N LEU A 211 3.55 -18.39 -5.43
CA LEU A 211 2.87 -17.30 -4.72
C LEU A 211 1.48 -17.71 -4.19
N MET A 212 1.11 -17.20 -3.00
CA MET A 212 -0.23 -17.37 -2.43
C MET A 212 -1.37 -16.63 -3.17
N GLY A 213 -1.03 -15.83 -4.19
CA GLY A 213 -1.97 -15.17 -5.10
C GLY A 213 -1.24 -14.22 -6.05
N ASP A 214 -1.74 -14.09 -7.28
CA ASP A 214 -1.06 -13.33 -8.35
C ASP A 214 -1.15 -11.81 -8.16
N ALA A 215 -2.10 -11.33 -7.35
CA ALA A 215 -2.28 -9.90 -7.07
C ALA A 215 -1.27 -9.39 -6.02
N VAL A 216 0.02 -9.32 -6.40
CA VAL A 216 1.13 -8.93 -5.51
C VAL A 216 1.03 -7.45 -5.14
N SER A 217 0.79 -7.16 -3.86
CA SER A 217 0.64 -5.81 -3.32
C SER A 217 1.93 -5.19 -2.83
N VAL A 218 2.84 -6.01 -2.28
CA VAL A 218 4.07 -5.58 -1.63
C VAL A 218 5.11 -6.71 -1.68
N ILE A 219 6.38 -6.35 -1.85
CA ILE A 219 7.52 -7.27 -1.75
C ILE A 219 8.52 -6.67 -0.74
N LEU A 220 9.14 -7.50 0.09
CA LEU A 220 10.21 -7.12 1.03
C LEU A 220 11.37 -8.13 0.92
N ALA A 221 12.61 -7.64 0.86
CA ALA A 221 13.80 -8.45 1.12
C ALA A 221 14.20 -8.23 2.58
N ASP A 222 14.36 -9.30 3.35
CA ASP A 222 14.81 -9.21 4.74
C ASP A 222 16.35 -9.25 4.87
N SER A 223 16.85 -8.77 6.01
CA SER A 223 18.26 -8.75 6.43
C SER A 223 18.95 -10.13 6.43
N SER A 224 18.15 -11.20 6.31
CA SER A 224 18.57 -12.59 6.38
C SER A 224 18.55 -13.30 5.02
N GLY A 225 18.16 -12.59 3.94
CA GLY A 225 18.13 -13.09 2.56
C GLY A 225 16.79 -13.69 2.13
N GLY A 226 15.74 -13.60 2.94
CA GLY A 226 14.38 -14.01 2.59
C GLY A 226 13.68 -12.97 1.71
N LEU A 227 12.91 -13.44 0.72
CA LEU A 227 12.04 -12.61 -0.12
C LEU A 227 10.56 -12.87 0.23
N TRP A 228 9.89 -11.83 0.71
CA TRP A 228 8.50 -11.86 1.14
C TRP A 228 7.59 -11.23 0.09
N PHE A 229 6.51 -11.90 -0.27
CA PHE A 229 5.54 -11.50 -1.29
C PHE A 229 4.13 -11.48 -0.68
N GLY A 230 3.57 -10.29 -0.49
CA GLY A 230 2.20 -10.10 -0.02
C GLY A 230 1.21 -10.04 -1.18
N ALA A 231 0.08 -10.74 -1.06
CA ALA A 231 -1.00 -10.72 -2.05
C ALA A 231 -2.27 -10.04 -1.52
N THR A 232 -3.10 -9.47 -2.42
CA THR A 232 -4.35 -8.76 -2.08
C THR A 232 -5.58 -9.25 -2.87
N GLU A 233 -5.81 -10.56 -2.92
CA GLU A 233 -6.91 -11.20 -3.67
C GLU A 233 -8.04 -11.67 -2.73
N ALA A 234 -8.89 -10.78 -2.20
CA ALA A 234 -9.93 -11.19 -1.24
C ALA A 234 -10.94 -12.19 -1.87
N PRO A 235 -11.29 -13.33 -1.21
CA PRO A 235 -10.93 -13.76 0.16
C PRO A 235 -9.70 -14.70 0.25
N ARG A 236 -8.99 -14.88 -0.87
CA ARG A 236 -7.76 -15.67 -1.02
C ARG A 236 -6.54 -14.78 -0.69
N GLY A 237 -5.38 -15.07 -1.29
CA GLY A 237 -4.12 -14.41 -0.99
C GLY A 237 -3.51 -14.87 0.33
N GLY A 238 -2.55 -14.08 0.82
CA GLY A 238 -1.73 -14.38 1.97
C GLY A 238 -0.34 -13.76 1.80
N LEU A 239 0.58 -14.16 2.67
CA LEU A 239 1.99 -13.79 2.61
C LEU A 239 2.83 -15.03 2.28
N SER A 240 3.71 -14.90 1.30
CA SER A 240 4.60 -15.97 0.81
C SER A 240 6.05 -15.58 1.07
N LEU A 241 6.83 -16.42 1.76
CA LEU A 241 8.26 -16.23 1.98
C LEU A 241 9.03 -17.25 1.15
N LEU A 242 9.95 -16.78 0.31
CA LEU A 242 10.98 -17.59 -0.35
C LEU A 242 12.30 -17.43 0.40
N ALA A 243 12.79 -18.49 1.05
CA ALA A 243 14.07 -18.53 1.74
C ALA A 243 14.75 -19.89 1.53
N ASP A 244 16.08 -19.93 1.35
CA ASP A 244 16.85 -21.15 1.07
C ASP A 244 16.29 -22.01 -0.10
N GLY A 245 15.63 -21.37 -1.07
CA GLY A 245 14.95 -22.05 -2.19
C GLY A 245 13.63 -22.76 -1.82
N SER A 246 13.15 -22.59 -0.60
CA SER A 246 11.91 -23.16 -0.08
C SER A 246 10.86 -22.08 0.19
N TRP A 247 9.58 -22.44 0.03
CA TRP A 247 8.45 -21.54 0.32
C TRP A 247 7.85 -21.80 1.72
N GLN A 248 7.56 -20.73 2.45
CA GLN A 248 6.74 -20.72 3.66
C GLN A 248 5.54 -19.77 3.48
N TYR A 249 4.39 -20.09 4.06
CA TYR A 249 3.12 -19.37 3.83
C TYR A 249 2.45 -18.93 5.14
N PHE A 250 1.86 -17.73 5.12
CA PHE A 250 1.09 -17.18 6.24
C PHE A 250 -0.28 -16.66 5.79
N THR A 251 -1.31 -17.15 6.46
CA THR A 251 -2.73 -16.85 6.26
C THR A 251 -3.44 -16.70 7.60
N THR A 252 -4.75 -16.44 7.60
CA THR A 252 -5.61 -16.53 8.79
C THR A 252 -5.54 -17.89 9.50
N GLU A 253 -5.23 -18.98 8.79
CA GLU A 253 -5.04 -20.31 9.38
C GLU A 253 -3.75 -20.41 10.21
N ASN A 254 -2.77 -19.55 9.91
CA ASN A 254 -1.49 -19.42 10.63
C ASN A 254 -1.51 -18.30 11.68
N GLY A 255 -2.69 -17.71 11.96
CA GLY A 255 -2.87 -16.65 12.95
C GLY A 255 -2.73 -15.22 12.42
N MET A 256 -2.62 -14.99 11.10
CA MET A 256 -2.65 -13.63 10.54
C MET A 256 -4.03 -12.98 10.74
N PRO A 257 -4.15 -11.66 10.95
CA PRO A 257 -5.46 -11.00 11.11
C PRO A 257 -6.32 -11.06 9.84
N HIS A 258 -5.69 -11.04 8.65
CA HIS A 258 -6.37 -11.12 7.36
C HIS A 258 -5.42 -11.56 6.23
N ASN A 259 -5.94 -12.14 5.15
CA ASN A 259 -5.14 -12.65 4.03
C ASN A 259 -4.67 -11.56 3.05
N ASN A 260 -5.46 -10.50 2.83
CA ASN A 260 -4.98 -9.32 2.08
C ASN A 260 -3.85 -8.63 2.83
N ILE A 261 -2.65 -8.66 2.26
CA ILE A 261 -1.47 -7.94 2.73
C ILE A 261 -1.44 -6.55 2.09
N ASN A 262 -1.24 -5.50 2.89
CA ASN A 262 -1.23 -4.11 2.44
C ASN A 262 0.18 -3.50 2.45
N ALA A 263 1.00 -3.82 3.47
CA ALA A 263 2.40 -3.39 3.58
C ALA A 263 3.23 -4.38 4.41
N LEU A 264 4.54 -4.35 4.22
CA LEU A 264 5.56 -5.13 4.94
C LEU A 264 6.67 -4.19 5.42
N MET A 265 7.29 -4.50 6.55
CA MET A 265 8.43 -3.76 7.09
C MET A 265 9.25 -4.68 8.01
N GLU A 266 10.55 -4.78 7.83
CA GLU A 266 11.43 -5.38 8.85
C GLU A 266 11.78 -4.33 9.91
N ASP A 267 11.72 -4.68 11.20
CA ASP A 267 12.21 -3.82 12.28
C ASP A 267 13.70 -4.08 12.58
N GLU A 268 14.33 -3.16 13.31
CA GLU A 268 15.75 -3.24 13.68
C GLU A 268 16.13 -4.51 14.49
N ASP A 269 15.16 -5.23 15.06
CA ASP A 269 15.40 -6.49 15.78
C ASP A 269 15.41 -7.71 14.82
N GLY A 270 15.13 -7.50 13.53
CA GLY A 270 15.01 -8.53 12.51
C GLY A 270 13.65 -9.24 12.50
N ALA A 271 12.57 -8.56 12.91
CA ALA A 271 11.21 -9.08 12.88
C ALA A 271 10.36 -8.39 11.80
N VAL A 272 9.58 -9.16 11.05
CA VAL A 272 8.77 -8.65 9.93
C VAL A 272 7.38 -8.28 10.42
N TRP A 273 7.07 -6.99 10.38
CA TRP A 273 5.73 -6.44 10.58
C TRP A 273 4.92 -6.50 9.28
N VAL A 274 3.64 -6.80 9.42
CA VAL A 274 2.73 -7.02 8.29
C VAL A 274 1.43 -6.25 8.53
N ALA A 275 1.11 -5.28 7.67
CA ALA A 275 -0.19 -4.62 7.66
C ALA A 275 -1.17 -5.42 6.81
N THR A 276 -2.34 -5.75 7.37
CA THR A 276 -3.34 -6.58 6.71
C THR A 276 -4.74 -5.96 6.79
N GLY A 277 -5.60 -6.33 5.83
CA GLY A 277 -7.04 -6.08 5.92
C GLY A 277 -7.72 -5.68 4.62
N PHE A 278 -9.04 -5.76 4.62
CA PHE A 278 -9.93 -5.43 3.51
C PHE A 278 -11.27 -4.93 4.06
N TYR A 279 -11.72 -3.76 3.58
CA TYR A 279 -12.84 -3.00 4.15
C TYR A 279 -12.73 -2.83 5.68
N ASP A 280 -13.61 -3.50 6.44
CA ASP A 280 -13.86 -3.32 7.87
C ASP A 280 -13.09 -4.29 8.78
N ARG A 281 -12.26 -5.16 8.21
CA ARG A 281 -11.51 -6.22 8.91
C ARG A 281 -10.03 -6.22 8.53
N GLY A 282 -9.17 -6.62 9.45
CA GLY A 282 -7.73 -6.59 9.29
C GLY A 282 -6.99 -6.53 10.62
N GLY A 283 -5.74 -6.10 10.56
CA GLY A 283 -4.90 -5.82 11.71
C GLY A 283 -3.42 -5.79 11.32
N VAL A 284 -2.55 -5.66 12.31
CA VAL A 284 -1.11 -5.79 12.15
C VAL A 284 -0.65 -7.13 12.74
N ALA A 285 0.31 -7.79 12.10
CA ALA A 285 1.04 -8.93 12.67
C ALA A 285 2.54 -8.59 12.82
N ARG A 286 3.23 -9.20 13.79
CA ARG A 286 4.70 -9.25 13.86
C ARG A 286 5.15 -10.71 13.77
N LEU A 287 5.99 -11.02 12.79
CA LEU A 287 6.56 -12.35 12.56
C LEU A 287 8.02 -12.37 13.01
N VAL A 288 8.46 -13.49 13.59
CA VAL A 288 9.85 -13.70 14.04
C VAL A 288 10.37 -15.06 13.56
N ALA A 289 11.67 -15.17 13.32
CA ALA A 289 12.33 -16.45 13.07
C ALA A 289 12.48 -17.25 14.38
N ASP A 290 11.82 -18.40 14.48
CA ASP A 290 11.98 -19.31 15.63
C ASP A 290 13.35 -20.02 15.53
N ARG A 291 14.33 -19.52 16.28
CA ARG A 291 15.69 -20.09 16.36
C ARG A 291 15.74 -21.33 17.26
N GLY A 292 14.89 -22.32 16.99
CA GLY A 292 14.98 -23.66 17.57
C GLY A 292 14.17 -23.91 18.85
N GLY A 293 12.96 -23.37 18.96
CA GLY A 293 11.96 -23.83 19.92
C GLY A 293 11.69 -22.87 21.10
N ALA A 294 12.16 -21.62 21.02
CA ALA A 294 11.89 -20.60 22.04
C ALA A 294 10.42 -20.13 22.05
N VAL A 295 9.71 -20.30 20.93
CA VAL A 295 8.30 -19.87 20.75
C VAL A 295 7.36 -21.06 20.54
N SER A 296 7.79 -22.09 19.79
CA SER A 296 6.91 -23.20 19.36
C SER A 296 6.88 -24.42 20.28
N GLY A 297 7.84 -24.59 21.19
CA GLY A 297 7.91 -25.74 22.10
C GLY A 297 8.14 -27.11 21.44
N HIS A 298 8.38 -27.16 20.12
CA HIS A 298 8.66 -28.39 19.38
C HIS A 298 10.17 -28.59 19.23
N ALA A 299 10.63 -29.84 19.36
CA ALA A 299 12.06 -30.16 19.30
C ALA A 299 12.60 -30.02 17.87
N ALA A 300 13.76 -29.37 17.73
CA ALA A 300 14.44 -29.24 16.44
C ALA A 300 14.83 -30.61 15.87
N GLY A 301 14.20 -30.99 14.75
CA GLY A 301 14.31 -32.31 14.12
C GLY A 301 14.22 -32.23 12.60
N GLY A 302 15.06 -31.38 12.00
CA GLY A 302 15.13 -31.11 10.56
C GLY A 302 16.35 -30.22 10.26
N GLU A 303 16.73 -30.14 8.99
CA GLU A 303 17.93 -29.40 8.57
C GLU A 303 17.73 -27.88 8.67
N GLY A 304 18.67 -27.19 9.32
CA GLY A 304 19.15 -25.81 9.09
C GLY A 304 18.21 -24.59 9.09
N HIS A 305 17.00 -24.69 8.56
CA HIS A 305 16.21 -23.57 8.07
C HIS A 305 15.58 -22.72 9.17
N ARG A 306 15.51 -21.40 8.94
CA ARG A 306 14.79 -20.48 9.83
C ARG A 306 13.28 -20.56 9.59
N HIS A 307 12.58 -21.27 10.44
CA HIS A 307 11.12 -21.31 10.42
C HIS A 307 10.53 -20.04 11.05
N TRP A 308 9.83 -19.22 10.28
CA TRP A 308 9.18 -18.01 10.79
C TRP A 308 7.82 -18.32 11.42
N VAL A 309 7.42 -17.56 12.44
CA VAL A 309 6.16 -17.71 13.17
C VAL A 309 5.51 -16.35 13.46
N VAL A 310 4.18 -16.30 13.48
CA VAL A 310 3.43 -15.12 13.95
C VAL A 310 3.61 -15.03 15.47
N ALA A 311 4.30 -14.00 15.95
CA ALA A 311 4.60 -13.81 17.37
C ALA A 311 3.50 -13.04 18.10
N GLY A 312 2.83 -12.11 17.42
CA GLY A 312 1.76 -11.30 17.96
C GLY A 312 0.95 -10.61 16.86
N THR A 313 -0.30 -10.27 17.17
CA THR A 313 -1.25 -9.62 16.27
C THR A 313 -2.07 -8.57 17.01
N TRP A 314 -2.46 -7.51 16.30
CA TRP A 314 -3.25 -6.42 16.87
C TRP A 314 -4.31 -5.88 15.91
N ASP A 315 -5.52 -5.65 16.45
CA ASP A 315 -6.66 -5.07 15.76
C ASP A 315 -7.29 -3.92 16.58
N ARG A 316 -8.52 -3.50 16.24
CA ARG A 316 -9.26 -2.44 16.94
C ARG A 316 -9.51 -2.71 18.43
N THR A 317 -9.47 -3.97 18.88
CA THR A 317 -9.66 -4.35 20.29
C THR A 317 -8.36 -4.27 21.10
N SER A 318 -7.21 -4.27 20.42
CA SER A 318 -5.88 -4.39 21.03
C SER A 318 -4.90 -3.30 20.59
N GLY A 319 -5.41 -2.12 20.22
CA GLY A 319 -4.64 -0.87 20.11
C GLY A 319 -4.69 -0.16 18.77
N MET A 320 -5.03 -0.84 17.67
CA MET A 320 -5.13 -0.18 16.36
C MET A 320 -6.34 0.77 16.31
N PRO A 321 -6.22 1.99 15.75
CA PRO A 321 -7.37 2.89 15.61
C PRO A 321 -8.35 2.37 14.55
N GLY A 322 -7.82 1.80 13.46
CA GLY A 322 -8.59 1.19 12.38
C GLY A 322 -8.38 -0.30 12.22
N ALA A 323 -9.35 -0.98 11.62
CA ALA A 323 -9.27 -2.43 11.42
C ALA A 323 -8.35 -2.80 10.26
N LYS A 324 -8.40 -2.07 9.15
CA LYS A 324 -7.46 -2.29 8.05
C LYS A 324 -6.19 -1.47 8.29
N ALA A 325 -5.11 -2.16 8.61
CA ALA A 325 -3.78 -1.57 8.57
C ALA A 325 -3.39 -1.32 7.11
N ARG A 326 -2.87 -0.13 6.83
CA ARG A 326 -2.67 0.41 5.48
C ARG A 326 -1.19 0.51 5.11
N SER A 327 -0.36 0.92 6.07
CA SER A 327 1.06 1.23 5.91
C SER A 327 1.81 1.04 7.23
N LEU A 328 3.11 0.80 7.14
CA LEU A 328 4.04 0.59 8.27
C LEU A 328 5.28 1.43 8.04
N PHE A 329 5.85 2.00 9.10
CA PHE A 329 7.18 2.64 9.05
C PHE A 329 7.82 2.66 10.43
N GLN A 330 9.14 2.55 10.51
CA GLN A 330 9.91 2.74 11.74
C GLN A 330 10.86 3.92 11.54
N THR A 331 10.74 4.96 12.37
CA THR A 331 11.66 6.11 12.36
C THR A 331 12.99 5.73 13.02
N VAL A 332 14.06 6.50 12.74
CA VAL A 332 15.45 6.22 13.18
C VAL A 332 15.64 6.25 14.71
N ASP A 333 14.68 6.79 15.46
CA ASP A 333 14.60 6.70 16.93
C ASP A 333 14.01 5.37 17.43
N GLY A 334 13.63 4.49 16.51
CA GLY A 334 12.98 3.20 16.72
C GLY A 334 11.45 3.28 16.87
N CYS A 335 10.81 4.46 16.80
CA CYS A 335 9.35 4.56 16.94
C CYS A 335 8.61 3.98 15.73
N LEU A 336 7.53 3.25 16.02
CA LEU A 336 6.73 2.53 15.03
C LEU A 336 5.47 3.33 14.68
N TRP A 337 5.26 3.57 13.38
CA TRP A 337 4.11 4.27 12.82
C TRP A 337 3.25 3.30 12.02
N LEU A 338 1.97 3.18 12.41
CA LEU A 338 1.02 2.21 11.88
C LEU A 338 -0.17 2.96 11.26
N GLY A 339 -0.14 3.15 9.95
CA GLY A 339 -1.20 3.85 9.21
C GLY A 339 -2.41 2.95 8.97
N THR A 340 -3.61 3.54 8.95
CA THR A 340 -4.88 2.81 8.78
C THR A 340 -5.77 3.41 7.68
N GLU A 341 -6.78 2.65 7.26
CA GLU A 341 -7.80 3.13 6.34
C GLU A 341 -8.85 3.97 7.09
N TYR A 342 -8.80 5.30 6.89
CA TYR A 342 -9.73 6.33 7.41
C TYR A 342 -9.73 6.61 8.93
N ASP A 343 -9.03 5.81 9.74
CA ASP A 343 -8.95 5.99 11.20
C ASP A 343 -7.62 6.65 11.68
N GLY A 344 -6.75 7.10 10.76
CA GLY A 344 -5.52 7.84 11.06
C GLY A 344 -4.26 6.97 11.16
N VAL A 345 -3.26 7.45 11.90
CA VAL A 345 -1.99 6.74 12.18
C VAL A 345 -1.76 6.58 13.68
N LEU A 346 -1.27 5.40 14.10
CA LEU A 346 -0.85 5.14 15.47
C LEU A 346 0.68 5.18 15.57
N TRP A 347 1.20 6.06 16.42
CA TRP A 347 2.60 6.10 16.84
C TRP A 347 2.79 5.26 18.11
N VAL A 348 3.75 4.34 18.12
CA VAL A 348 4.08 3.44 19.23
C VAL A 348 5.58 3.56 19.55
N PRO A 349 5.98 3.97 20.77
CA PRO A 349 7.39 4.09 21.13
C PRO A 349 8.05 2.71 21.39
N PRO A 350 9.38 2.56 21.16
CA PRO A 350 10.07 1.26 21.17
C PRO A 350 9.79 0.40 22.41
N ARG A 351 9.74 1.03 23.58
CA ARG A 351 9.56 0.38 24.89
C ARG A 351 8.25 -0.40 25.05
N GLU A 352 7.25 -0.16 24.19
CA GLU A 352 5.94 -0.83 24.28
C GLU A 352 5.93 -2.15 23.49
N PHE A 353 6.90 -2.39 22.59
CA PHE A 353 6.96 -3.59 21.74
C PHE A 353 8.33 -4.31 21.69
N LYS A 354 9.44 -3.62 22.00
CA LYS A 354 10.79 -4.22 22.06
C LYS A 354 11.09 -4.86 23.42
N GLY A 355 12.04 -5.80 23.44
CA GLY A 355 12.69 -6.29 24.66
C GLY A 355 11.92 -7.33 25.48
N GLY A 356 10.88 -7.97 24.93
CA GLY A 356 10.11 -9.00 25.62
C GLY A 356 9.18 -9.81 24.72
N LEU A 357 8.23 -10.51 25.33
CA LEU A 357 7.10 -11.09 24.60
C LEU A 357 6.24 -9.95 24.01
N PRO A 358 5.61 -10.15 22.82
CA PRO A 358 4.74 -9.14 22.23
C PRO A 358 3.63 -8.68 23.19
N PRO A 359 3.32 -7.37 23.27
CA PRO A 359 2.34 -6.84 24.19
C PRO A 359 0.93 -7.31 23.83
N ALA A 360 0.06 -7.53 24.83
CA ALA A 360 -1.35 -7.86 24.58
C ALA A 360 -2.15 -6.70 23.96
N VAL A 361 -1.65 -5.47 24.06
CA VAL A 361 -2.24 -4.24 23.49
C VAL A 361 -1.11 -3.30 23.08
N LEU A 362 -1.06 -2.84 21.83
CA LEU A 362 -0.17 -1.75 21.42
C LEU A 362 -0.64 -0.44 22.07
N ARG A 363 0.27 0.26 22.74
CA ARG A 363 -0.01 1.53 23.42
C ARG A 363 0.71 2.66 22.72
N GLY A 364 -0.02 3.69 22.35
CA GLY A 364 0.51 4.74 21.47
C GLY A 364 -0.33 6.01 21.45
N ARG A 365 0.04 6.91 20.54
CA ARG A 365 -0.69 8.15 20.23
C ARG A 365 -1.32 8.01 18.85
N VAL A 366 -2.62 8.25 18.74
CA VAL A 366 -3.31 8.30 17.45
C VAL A 366 -3.28 9.74 16.94
N PHE A 367 -2.93 9.93 15.67
CA PHE A 367 -3.00 11.20 14.96
C PHE A 367 -4.01 11.11 13.81
N THR A 368 -4.78 12.17 13.63
CA THR A 368 -5.88 12.33 12.66
C THR A 368 -5.81 13.71 12.00
N GLN A 369 -6.74 14.04 11.11
CA GLN A 369 -6.89 15.40 10.56
C GLN A 369 -7.14 16.44 11.66
N ALA A 370 -7.80 16.08 12.76
CA ALA A 370 -7.94 16.94 13.95
C ALA A 370 -6.64 17.10 14.76
N ASN A 371 -5.53 16.51 14.27
CA ASN A 371 -4.18 16.62 14.83
C ASN A 371 -3.15 17.06 13.77
N GLY A 372 -3.58 17.57 12.60
CA GLY A 372 -2.69 18.07 11.55
C GLY A 372 -2.33 17.07 10.43
N LEU A 373 -2.91 15.87 10.38
CA LEU A 373 -2.80 15.05 9.17
C LEU A 373 -3.53 15.70 7.98
N ALA A 374 -2.99 15.54 6.77
CA ALA A 374 -3.63 15.95 5.54
C ALA A 374 -4.96 15.20 5.31
N HIS A 375 -4.92 13.87 5.48
CA HIS A 375 -6.08 12.96 5.47
C HIS A 375 -5.89 11.78 6.45
N ASN A 376 -6.98 11.21 6.95
CA ASN A 376 -6.94 10.05 7.87
C ASN A 376 -6.57 8.71 7.20
N GLU A 377 -6.28 8.68 5.90
CA GLU A 377 -5.79 7.48 5.20
C GLU A 377 -4.32 7.71 4.85
N VAL A 378 -3.42 7.20 5.70
CA VAL A 378 -1.97 7.26 5.48
C VAL A 378 -1.57 6.05 4.65
N LYS A 379 -1.23 6.30 3.37
CA LYS A 379 -0.95 5.26 2.36
C LYS A 379 0.53 4.86 2.33
N VAL A 380 1.43 5.80 2.59
CA VAL A 380 2.89 5.63 2.51
C VAL A 380 3.58 6.58 3.49
N MET A 381 4.77 6.22 3.98
CA MET A 381 5.58 7.05 4.88
C MET A 381 7.07 6.94 4.48
N LEU A 382 7.82 8.02 4.70
CA LEU A 382 9.26 8.13 4.44
C LEU A 382 9.88 9.10 5.44
N GLN A 383 11.04 8.78 6.01
CA GLN A 383 11.88 9.76 6.72
C GLN A 383 12.99 10.23 5.77
N ASP A 384 13.19 11.54 5.62
CA ASP A 384 14.24 12.11 4.78
C ASP A 384 15.60 12.16 5.50
N ALA A 385 16.67 12.46 4.75
CA ALA A 385 18.04 12.59 5.26
C ALA A 385 18.21 13.69 6.33
N ASP A 386 17.34 14.71 6.33
CA ASP A 386 17.26 15.77 7.33
C ASP A 386 16.46 15.34 8.58
N GLY A 387 15.90 14.11 8.58
CA GLY A 387 15.19 13.49 9.70
C GLY A 387 13.69 13.79 9.76
N ASN A 388 13.12 14.52 8.80
CA ASN A 388 11.70 14.87 8.78
C ASN A 388 10.87 13.66 8.32
N LEU A 389 9.71 13.44 8.95
CA LEU A 389 8.78 12.36 8.57
C LEU A 389 7.73 12.88 7.60
N TRP A 390 7.63 12.24 6.45
CA TRP A 390 6.67 12.50 5.39
C TRP A 390 5.61 11.41 5.39
N LEU A 391 4.34 11.80 5.41
CA LEU A 391 3.17 10.92 5.39
C LEU A 391 2.35 11.22 4.14
N GLY A 392 2.38 10.31 3.16
CA GLY A 392 1.57 10.40 1.95
C GLY A 392 0.15 9.92 2.23
N THR A 393 -0.85 10.72 1.85
CA THR A 393 -2.26 10.47 2.17
C THR A 393 -3.17 10.56 0.94
N SER A 394 -4.44 10.20 1.12
CA SER A 394 -5.45 10.35 0.06
C SER A 394 -5.72 11.79 -0.40
N ASP A 395 -5.38 12.81 0.40
CA ASP A 395 -5.54 14.22 0.03
C ASP A 395 -4.41 15.09 0.61
N GLY A 396 -3.23 15.02 -0.02
CA GLY A 396 -2.03 15.74 0.38
C GLY A 396 -0.97 14.89 1.07
N LEU A 397 0.18 15.52 1.36
CA LEU A 397 1.16 15.01 2.32
C LEU A 397 1.03 15.77 3.65
N THR A 398 1.43 15.12 4.75
CA THR A 398 1.89 15.81 5.95
C THR A 398 3.40 15.65 6.06
N ARG A 399 4.13 16.73 6.31
CA ARG A 399 5.51 16.72 6.78
C ARG A 399 5.52 17.03 8.28
N ILE A 400 6.32 16.30 9.03
CA ILE A 400 6.60 16.54 10.45
C ILE A 400 8.11 16.80 10.58
N THR A 401 8.51 17.97 11.09
CA THR A 401 9.92 18.35 11.17
C THR A 401 10.68 17.53 12.21
N ALA A 402 11.95 17.23 11.95
CA ALA A 402 12.82 16.44 12.83
C ALA A 402 12.91 16.97 14.28
N SER A 403 12.62 18.26 14.49
CA SER A 403 12.61 18.94 15.79
C SER A 403 11.43 18.61 16.71
N VAL A 404 10.37 17.93 16.23
CA VAL A 404 9.13 17.67 16.98
C VAL A 404 8.68 16.19 16.98
N LEU A 405 9.53 15.29 16.47
CA LEU A 405 9.35 13.84 16.55
C LEU A 405 9.76 13.31 17.94
#